data_AF-A0A958QCF1-F1
#
_entry.id   AF-A0A958QCF1-F1
#
_cell.length_a   1.000
_cell.length_b   1.000
_cell.length_c   1.000
_cell.angle_alpha   90.00
_cell.angle_beta   90.00
_cell.angle_gamma   90.00
#
_symmetry.space_group_name_H-M   'P 1'
#
loop_
_entity.id
_entity.type
_entity.pdbx_description
1 polymer ?
#
loop_
_entity_poly.entity_id
_entity_poly.type
_entity_poly.pdbx_seq_one_letter_code
_entity_poly.pdbx_strand_id
1 'polypeptide(L)'
;MIGCHTQVQEGMEVCTHNTSAVVAEAQASTLEFILINHPLDCTVCDQAGHCKLQDYHFEYNARSSRFVENKVQKVKAEPLGPHVILDGERCIMCTRCIRFCDEITGTSELGMLNRGDRSVIAVQPGKELNNPLSGTVVDLCPVGALTHRDWRFNTRIWYTKQTPGICPGCSTG
;
A
#
# COMPACT_ATOMS: atom_id res chain seq x y z
N MET A 1 1.64 -21.50 6.70
CA MET A 1 1.81 -21.32 5.24
C MET A 1 1.19 -19.99 4.82
N ILE A 2 1.61 -19.43 3.68
CA ILE A 2 1.04 -18.18 3.15
C ILE A 2 -0.12 -18.49 2.18
N GLY A 3 -1.32 -17.98 2.48
CA GLY A 3 -2.52 -18.32 1.72
C GLY A 3 -2.50 -17.86 0.25
N CYS A 4 -1.82 -16.76 -0.06
CA CYS A 4 -1.79 -16.18 -1.40
C CYS A 4 -0.87 -16.91 -2.42
N HIS A 5 -0.07 -17.89 -1.99
CA HIS A 5 0.86 -18.62 -2.86
C HIS A 5 0.76 -20.14 -2.74
N THR A 6 0.27 -20.65 -1.61
CA THR A 6 0.17 -22.10 -1.37
C THR A 6 -0.77 -22.74 -2.41
N GLN A 7 -0.28 -23.73 -3.14
CA GLN A 7 -1.10 -24.49 -4.09
C GLN A 7 -2.02 -25.45 -3.35
N VAL A 8 -3.28 -25.51 -3.77
CA VAL A 8 -4.27 -26.45 -3.21
C VAL A 8 -3.89 -27.89 -3.53
N GLN A 9 -4.13 -28.79 -2.57
CA GLN A 9 -3.85 -30.21 -2.70
C GLN A 9 -5.09 -31.02 -2.29
N GLU A 10 -5.20 -32.25 -2.82
CA GLU A 10 -6.28 -33.18 -2.47
C GLU A 10 -6.26 -33.47 -0.96
N GLY A 11 -7.44 -33.41 -0.33
CA GLY A 11 -7.57 -33.60 1.12
C GLY A 11 -7.03 -32.44 1.99
N MET A 12 -6.66 -31.29 1.41
CA MET A 12 -6.20 -30.14 2.18
C MET A 12 -7.34 -29.52 3.02
N GLU A 13 -7.16 -29.49 4.34
CA GLU A 13 -8.03 -28.73 5.25
C GLU A 13 -7.41 -27.38 5.60
N VAL A 14 -8.18 -26.31 5.41
CA VAL A 14 -7.71 -24.93 5.63
C VAL A 14 -8.43 -24.32 6.82
N CYS A 15 -7.69 -24.10 7.91
CA CYS A 15 -8.15 -23.31 9.05
C CYS A 15 -7.72 -21.85 8.89
N THR A 16 -8.62 -20.91 9.21
CA THR A 16 -8.37 -19.47 9.12
C THR A 16 -8.31 -18.86 10.53
N HIS A 17 -8.14 -17.54 10.62
CA HIS A 17 -8.17 -16.83 11.91
C HIS A 17 -9.48 -17.04 12.68
N ASN A 18 -10.58 -17.31 11.99
CA ASN A 18 -11.88 -17.61 12.61
C ASN A 18 -11.92 -18.99 13.28
N THR A 19 -11.08 -19.93 12.86
CA THR A 19 -11.12 -21.32 13.34
C THR A 19 -9.82 -21.78 14.01
N SER A 20 -8.75 -20.97 13.96
CA SER A 20 -7.45 -21.28 14.56
C SER A 20 -6.81 -20.07 15.23
N ALA A 21 -6.61 -20.17 16.55
CA ALA A 21 -5.94 -19.15 17.34
C ALA A 21 -4.49 -18.91 16.89
N VAL A 22 -3.81 -19.95 16.38
CA VAL A 22 -2.45 -19.82 15.84
C VAL A 22 -2.42 -18.91 14.61
N VAL A 23 -3.44 -19.00 13.75
CA VAL A 23 -3.55 -18.16 12.55
C VAL A 23 -3.88 -16.72 12.94
N ALA A 24 -4.80 -16.52 13.89
CA ALA A 24 -5.14 -15.20 14.40
C ALA A 24 -3.91 -14.47 14.99
N GLU A 25 -3.12 -15.17 15.82
CA GLU A 25 -1.92 -14.58 16.42
C GLU A 25 -0.82 -14.30 15.37
N ALA A 26 -0.69 -15.15 14.34
CA ALA A 26 0.24 -14.90 13.24
C ALA A 26 -0.13 -13.65 12.42
N GLN A 27 -1.42 -13.40 12.18
CA GLN A 27 -1.90 -12.19 11.52
C GLN A 27 -1.63 -10.94 12.37
N ALA A 28 -1.97 -10.99 13.66
CA ALA A 28 -1.71 -9.89 14.60
C ALA A 28 -0.21 -9.54 14.68
N SER A 29 0.65 -10.56 14.79
CA SER A 29 2.11 -10.40 14.82
C SER A 29 2.65 -9.78 13.53
N THR A 30 2.14 -10.21 12.37
CA THR A 30 2.54 -9.63 11.08
C THR A 30 2.17 -8.14 10.99
N LEU A 31 0.97 -7.77 11.44
CA LEU A 31 0.53 -6.38 11.50
C LEU A 31 1.38 -5.55 12.44
N GLU A 32 1.80 -6.11 13.57
CA GLU A 32 2.73 -5.43 14.48
C GLU A 32 4.04 -5.10 13.77
N PHE A 33 4.67 -6.06 13.07
CA PHE A 33 5.89 -5.80 12.29
C PHE A 33 5.71 -4.74 11.21
N ILE A 34 4.57 -4.73 10.51
CA ILE A 34 4.27 -3.70 9.51
C ILE A 34 4.19 -2.31 10.16
N LEU A 35 3.64 -2.23 11.37
CA LEU A 35 3.44 -0.97 12.09
C LEU A 35 4.69 -0.46 12.83
N ILE A 36 5.74 -1.29 13.02
CA ILE A 36 6.98 -0.91 13.71
C ILE A 36 7.53 0.41 13.16
N ASN A 37 7.75 0.50 11.85
CA ASN A 37 8.29 1.71 11.21
C ASN A 37 7.22 2.58 10.53
N HIS A 38 5.94 2.18 10.53
CA HIS A 38 4.88 2.99 9.95
C HIS A 38 4.63 4.25 10.81
N PRO A 39 4.57 5.46 10.21
CA PRO A 39 4.44 6.70 10.95
C PRO A 39 3.03 6.87 11.55
N LEU A 40 2.92 7.67 12.61
CA LEU A 40 1.64 8.06 13.22
C LEU A 40 0.97 9.21 12.46
N ASP A 41 0.84 9.03 11.14
CA ASP A 41 0.40 10.06 10.20
C ASP A 41 -1.11 9.98 9.88
N CYS A 42 -1.88 9.10 10.52
CA CYS A 42 -3.26 8.80 10.12
C CYS A 42 -4.17 10.05 10.07
N THR A 43 -3.90 11.08 10.87
CA THR A 43 -4.70 12.33 10.88
C THR A 43 -4.44 13.21 9.65
N VAL A 44 -3.22 13.16 9.09
CA VAL A 44 -2.81 13.95 7.93
C VAL A 44 -2.87 13.14 6.64
N CYS A 45 -2.64 11.83 6.69
CA CYS A 45 -2.62 10.92 5.56
C CYS A 45 -3.87 11.02 4.67
N ASP A 46 -3.68 11.16 3.35
CA ASP A 46 -4.78 11.27 2.38
C ASP A 46 -5.68 10.02 2.34
N GLN A 47 -5.06 8.84 2.50
CA GLN A 47 -5.73 7.53 2.47
C GLN A 47 -6.56 7.22 3.74
N ALA A 48 -6.57 8.12 4.73
CA ALA A 48 -7.33 7.90 5.96
C ALA A 48 -8.82 7.71 5.66
N GLY A 49 -9.42 6.66 6.24
CA GLY A 49 -10.82 6.27 5.98
C GLY A 49 -11.02 5.28 4.84
N HIS A 50 -9.99 5.03 4.02
CA HIS A 50 -9.99 3.97 3.00
C HIS A 50 -8.64 3.23 2.94
N CYS A 51 -7.88 3.26 4.03
CA CYS A 51 -6.58 2.60 4.16
C CYS A 51 -6.76 1.15 4.63
N LYS A 52 -6.32 0.17 3.81
CA LYS A 52 -6.44 -1.25 4.18
C LYS A 52 -5.62 -1.64 5.39
N LEU A 53 -4.49 -0.98 5.63
CA LEU A 53 -3.71 -1.21 6.85
C LEU A 53 -4.47 -0.78 8.10
N GLN A 54 -5.24 0.31 8.02
CA GLN A 54 -6.07 0.77 9.13
C GLN A 54 -7.20 -0.24 9.41
N ASP A 55 -7.91 -0.68 8.36
CA ASP A 55 -8.98 -1.67 8.46
C ASP A 55 -8.45 -2.97 9.08
N TYR A 56 -7.34 -3.52 8.55
CA TYR A 56 -6.75 -4.76 9.05
C TYR A 56 -6.20 -4.66 10.46
N HIS A 57 -5.62 -3.51 10.83
CA HIS A 57 -5.19 -3.30 12.21
C HIS A 57 -6.39 -3.35 13.15
N PHE A 58 -7.49 -2.67 12.81
CA PHE A 58 -8.70 -2.65 13.63
C PHE A 58 -9.35 -4.03 13.74
N GLU A 59 -9.37 -4.80 12.65
CA GLU A 59 -10.02 -6.11 12.61
C GLU A 59 -9.19 -7.22 13.27
N TYR A 60 -7.88 -7.29 13.01
CA TYR A 60 -7.07 -8.48 13.31
C TYR A 60 -6.02 -8.28 14.41
N ASN A 61 -5.68 -7.04 14.79
CA ASN A 61 -4.67 -6.79 15.83
C ASN A 61 -5.28 -6.03 17.01
N ALA A 62 -5.81 -4.83 16.79
CA ALA A 62 -6.44 -3.93 17.76
C ALA A 62 -5.68 -3.75 19.10
N ARG A 63 -4.38 -4.05 19.13
CA ARG A 63 -3.50 -3.91 20.31
C ARG A 63 -2.65 -2.65 20.19
N SER A 64 -2.26 -2.12 21.34
CA SER A 64 -1.30 -1.00 21.41
C SER A 64 0.09 -1.46 20.96
N SER A 65 0.84 -0.55 20.31
CA SER A 65 2.23 -0.80 19.93
C SER A 65 3.11 -1.03 21.15
N ARG A 66 3.97 -2.06 21.09
CA ARG A 66 5.03 -2.30 22.08
C ARG A 66 6.37 -1.70 21.69
N PHE A 67 6.50 -1.25 20.43
CA PHE A 67 7.69 -0.60 19.89
C PHE A 67 7.82 0.82 20.46
N VAL A 68 8.99 1.13 21.04
CA VAL A 68 9.26 2.40 21.75
C VAL A 68 10.46 3.16 21.18
N GLU A 69 11.18 2.56 20.24
CA GLU A 69 12.33 3.17 19.59
C GLU A 69 11.93 4.18 18.51
N ASN A 70 12.93 4.92 18.03
CA ASN A 70 12.75 5.86 16.94
C ASN A 70 12.44 5.10 15.64
N LYS A 71 11.32 5.45 15.00
CA LYS A 71 10.94 4.91 13.69
C LYS A 71 11.90 5.41 12.61
N VAL A 72 12.24 4.51 11.68
CA VAL A 72 13.08 4.83 10.53
C VAL A 72 12.40 5.90 9.67
N GLN A 73 13.08 7.03 9.49
CA GLN A 73 12.62 8.10 8.62
C GLN A 73 12.96 7.80 7.16
N LYS A 74 12.09 8.21 6.25
CA LYS A 74 12.24 8.06 4.80
C LYS A 74 11.78 9.34 4.11
N VAL A 75 11.99 9.41 2.80
CA VAL A 75 11.57 10.57 2.01
C VAL A 75 10.06 10.83 2.17
N LYS A 76 9.69 12.11 2.27
CA LYS A 76 8.30 12.57 2.36
C LYS A 76 8.00 13.45 1.16
N ALA A 77 6.80 13.31 0.61
CA ALA A 77 6.31 14.10 -0.51
C ALA A 77 7.25 14.15 -1.73
N GLU A 78 7.88 13.02 -2.08
CA GLU A 78 8.74 12.92 -3.26
C GLU A 78 7.89 12.77 -4.54
N PRO A 79 8.02 13.66 -5.53
CA PRO A 79 7.38 13.46 -6.83
C PRO A 79 8.02 12.29 -7.57
N LEU A 80 7.23 11.27 -7.92
CA LEU A 80 7.71 10.18 -8.78
C LEU A 80 7.51 10.47 -10.26
N GLY A 81 6.66 11.44 -10.59
CA GLY A 81 6.31 11.84 -11.94
C GLY A 81 5.25 12.95 -11.90
N PRO A 82 4.54 13.22 -13.01
CA PRO A 82 3.58 14.32 -13.07
C PRO A 82 2.38 14.14 -12.12
N HIS A 83 1.92 12.90 -11.92
CA HIS A 83 0.65 12.60 -11.24
C HIS A 83 0.77 12.00 -9.84
N VAL A 84 1.93 11.44 -9.47
CA VAL A 84 2.06 10.61 -8.25
C VAL A 84 3.12 11.17 -7.30
N ILE A 85 2.73 11.32 -6.04
CA ILE A 85 3.60 11.70 -4.93
C ILE A 85 3.81 10.52 -3.98
N LEU A 86 5.06 10.29 -3.58
CA LEU A 86 5.47 9.26 -2.64
C LEU A 86 5.74 9.82 -1.24
N ASP A 87 5.04 9.27 -0.25
CA ASP A 87 5.41 9.34 1.16
C ASP A 87 6.04 8.02 1.59
N GLY A 88 7.37 7.94 1.50
CA GLY A 88 8.12 6.69 1.67
C GLY A 88 7.99 6.03 3.04
N GLU A 89 7.76 6.82 4.10
CA GLU A 89 7.56 6.30 5.47
C GLU A 89 6.29 5.48 5.61
N ARG A 90 5.26 5.80 4.83
CA ARG A 90 3.98 5.07 4.88
C ARG A 90 4.03 3.77 4.09
N CYS A 91 5.05 3.57 3.25
CA CYS A 91 5.18 2.38 2.41
C CYS A 91 5.52 1.13 3.25
N ILE A 92 4.71 0.10 3.10
CA ILE A 92 4.88 -1.20 3.76
C ILE A 92 5.70 -2.19 2.92
N MET A 93 6.33 -1.73 1.84
CA MET A 93 7.18 -2.53 0.95
C MET A 93 6.48 -3.78 0.36
N CYS A 94 5.17 -3.70 0.07
CA CYS A 94 4.39 -4.81 -0.49
C CYS A 94 4.64 -5.10 -1.99
N THR A 95 5.47 -4.29 -2.65
CA THR A 95 5.88 -4.37 -4.07
C THR A 95 4.76 -4.39 -5.12
N ARG A 96 3.49 -4.17 -4.75
CA ARG A 96 2.35 -4.13 -5.70
C ARG A 96 2.53 -3.11 -6.83
N CYS A 97 3.03 -1.92 -6.52
CA CYS A 97 3.27 -0.87 -7.52
C CYS A 97 4.40 -1.24 -8.50
N ILE A 98 5.48 -1.85 -8.01
CA ILE A 98 6.59 -2.32 -8.86
C ILE A 98 6.07 -3.38 -9.83
N ARG A 99 5.39 -4.42 -9.32
CA ARG A 99 4.84 -5.48 -10.16
C ARG A 99 3.84 -4.96 -11.19
N PHE A 100 3.03 -3.96 -10.84
CA PHE A 100 2.12 -3.34 -11.81
C PHE A 100 2.88 -2.67 -12.96
N CYS A 101 3.94 -1.92 -12.64
CA CYS A 101 4.78 -1.28 -13.65
C CYS A 101 5.56 -2.28 -14.51
N ASP A 102 5.90 -3.44 -13.97
CA ASP A 102 6.62 -4.50 -14.67
C ASP A 102 5.69 -5.37 -15.54
N GLU A 103 4.57 -5.81 -14.98
CA GLU A 103 3.71 -6.84 -15.56
C GLU A 103 2.57 -6.27 -16.41
N ILE A 104 2.00 -5.11 -16.00
CA ILE A 104 0.81 -4.55 -16.65
C ILE A 104 1.18 -3.44 -17.64
N THR A 105 1.98 -2.47 -17.20
CA THR A 105 2.40 -1.37 -18.09
C THR A 105 3.63 -1.74 -18.91
N GLY A 106 4.44 -2.69 -18.45
CA GLY A 106 5.68 -3.12 -19.12
C GLY A 106 6.76 -2.04 -19.17
N THR A 107 6.66 -0.99 -18.34
CA THR A 107 7.57 0.17 -18.38
C THR A 107 8.73 0.05 -17.38
N SER A 108 8.55 -0.74 -16.32
CA SER A 108 9.55 -0.99 -15.27
C SER A 108 10.21 0.29 -14.75
N GLU A 109 9.40 1.34 -14.53
CA GLU A 109 9.88 2.64 -14.06
C GLU A 109 10.17 2.62 -12.55
N LEU A 110 9.45 1.82 -11.77
CA LEU A 110 9.59 1.71 -10.33
C LEU A 110 10.49 0.53 -9.93
N GLY A 111 11.27 0.72 -8.87
CA GLY A 111 12.09 -0.33 -8.28
C GLY A 111 12.24 -0.17 -6.78
N MET A 112 12.81 -1.21 -6.14
CA MET A 112 13.20 -1.17 -4.75
C MET A 112 14.71 -0.93 -4.64
N LEU A 113 15.09 0.18 -4.02
CA LEU A 113 16.48 0.51 -3.72
C LEU A 113 16.81 0.12 -2.28
N ASN A 114 18.12 -0.01 -1.99
CA ASN A 114 18.66 -0.42 -0.70
C ASN A 114 18.18 -1.81 -0.23
N ARG A 115 18.48 -2.17 1.02
CA ARG A 115 18.14 -3.46 1.63
C ARG A 115 17.72 -3.27 3.09
N GLY A 116 16.90 -4.20 3.58
CA GLY A 116 16.44 -4.22 4.97
C GLY A 116 15.48 -3.09 5.30
N ASP A 117 15.61 -2.54 6.49
CA ASP A 117 14.83 -1.40 7.00
C ASP A 117 15.04 -0.12 6.18
N ARG A 118 16.17 -0.01 5.49
CA ARG A 118 16.53 1.12 4.60
C ARG A 118 15.95 1.02 3.19
N SER A 119 15.21 -0.05 2.87
CA SER A 119 14.60 -0.21 1.56
C SER A 119 13.60 0.88 1.25
N VAL A 120 13.68 1.41 0.03
CA VAL A 120 12.80 2.49 -0.46
C VAL A 120 12.31 2.16 -1.86
N ILE A 121 11.08 2.57 -2.16
CA ILE A 121 10.57 2.57 -3.54
C ILE A 121 11.08 3.84 -4.21
N ALA A 122 11.62 3.73 -5.41
CA ALA A 122 12.07 4.87 -6.20
C ALA A 122 11.88 4.60 -7.69
N VAL A 123 11.94 5.67 -8.48
CA VAL A 123 12.08 5.55 -9.93
C VAL A 123 13.49 5.13 -10.32
N GLN A 124 13.62 4.42 -11.43
CA GLN A 124 14.94 4.11 -12.00
C GLN A 124 15.69 5.40 -12.37
N PRO A 125 17.02 5.44 -12.26
CA PRO A 125 17.80 6.61 -12.64
C PRO A 125 17.50 7.07 -14.07
N GLY A 126 17.15 8.35 -14.24
CA GLY A 126 16.82 8.94 -15.53
C GLY A 126 15.42 8.62 -16.06
N LYS A 127 14.57 7.96 -15.27
CA LYS A 127 13.14 7.76 -15.56
C LYS A 127 12.27 8.55 -14.60
N GLU A 128 11.05 8.81 -15.05
CA GLU A 128 9.94 9.27 -14.22
C GLU A 128 8.82 8.23 -14.34
N LEU A 129 7.93 8.16 -13.35
CA LEU A 129 6.69 7.40 -13.44
C LEU A 129 5.70 8.17 -14.33
N ASN A 130 5.83 8.00 -15.64
CA ASN A 130 5.08 8.77 -16.64
C ASN A 130 4.59 7.89 -17.79
N ASN A 131 3.90 6.80 -17.43
CA ASN A 131 3.17 5.97 -18.38
C ASN A 131 1.66 6.30 -18.38
N PRO A 132 0.90 5.88 -19.41
CA PRO A 132 -0.53 6.20 -19.53
C PRO A 132 -1.41 5.72 -18.36
N LEU A 133 -0.94 4.74 -17.58
CA LEU A 133 -1.64 4.17 -16.42
C LEU A 133 -0.92 4.51 -15.10
N SER A 134 -0.05 5.52 -15.11
CA SER A 134 0.78 5.88 -13.95
C SER A 134 -0.05 6.24 -12.72
N GLY A 135 -1.22 6.87 -12.90
CA GLY A 135 -2.14 7.20 -11.80
C GLY A 135 -2.71 5.97 -11.08
N THR A 136 -2.86 4.84 -11.77
CA THR A 136 -3.48 3.61 -11.23
C THR A 136 -2.67 2.99 -10.08
N VAL A 137 -1.39 3.31 -9.95
CA VAL A 137 -0.57 2.85 -8.81
C VAL A 137 -1.08 3.38 -7.46
N VAL A 138 -1.79 4.52 -7.46
CA VAL A 138 -2.39 5.12 -6.26
C VAL A 138 -3.48 4.20 -5.73
N ASP A 139 -4.38 3.72 -6.58
CA ASP A 139 -5.48 2.81 -6.21
C ASP A 139 -4.97 1.43 -5.81
N LEU A 140 -3.86 0.99 -6.40
CA LEU A 140 -3.21 -0.27 -6.02
C LEU A 140 -2.51 -0.21 -4.67
N CYS A 141 -2.16 0.98 -4.19
CA CYS A 141 -1.45 1.12 -2.93
C CYS A 141 -2.41 0.81 -1.76
N PRO A 142 -2.11 -0.19 -0.91
CA PRO A 142 -3.00 -0.53 0.22
C PRO A 142 -2.92 0.49 1.37
N VAL A 143 -2.01 1.48 1.27
CA VAL A 143 -1.67 2.48 2.28
C VAL A 143 -1.50 3.83 1.60
N GLY A 144 -1.49 4.92 2.36
CA GLY A 144 -1.31 6.27 1.81
C GLY A 144 0.14 6.64 1.48
N ALA A 145 0.90 5.70 0.91
CA ALA A 145 2.28 5.92 0.47
C ALA A 145 2.35 6.51 -0.94
N LEU A 146 1.47 6.11 -1.84
CA LEU A 146 1.33 6.69 -3.18
C LEU A 146 0.02 7.46 -3.21
N THR A 147 0.09 8.75 -3.54
CA THR A 147 -1.09 9.64 -3.57
C THR A 147 -1.12 10.42 -4.86
N HIS A 148 -2.32 10.73 -5.35
CA HIS A 148 -2.50 11.51 -6.56
C HIS A 148 -2.21 12.99 -6.27
N ARG A 149 -1.32 13.61 -7.04
CA ARG A 149 -0.82 14.97 -6.82
C ARG A 149 -1.95 16.01 -6.72
N ASP A 150 -2.92 15.93 -7.62
CA ASP A 150 -4.00 16.92 -7.71
C ASP A 150 -5.13 16.70 -6.69
N TRP A 151 -5.23 15.49 -6.13
CA TRP A 151 -6.31 15.13 -5.20
C TRP A 151 -5.88 15.19 -3.74
N ARG A 152 -4.59 14.92 -3.47
CA ARG A 152 -4.03 14.83 -2.13
C ARG A 152 -4.42 16.06 -1.28
N PHE A 153 -5.08 15.81 -0.16
CA PHE A 153 -5.54 16.81 0.82
C PHE A 153 -6.69 17.73 0.36
N ASN A 154 -7.36 17.43 -0.76
CA ASN A 154 -8.49 18.22 -1.23
C ASN A 154 -9.77 17.93 -0.42
N THR A 155 -10.08 16.66 -0.16
CA THR A 155 -11.18 16.24 0.71
C THR A 155 -10.96 14.85 1.29
N ARG A 156 -11.76 14.47 2.27
CA ARG A 156 -11.75 13.12 2.86
C ARG A 156 -12.80 12.25 2.19
N ILE A 157 -12.52 10.95 2.09
CA ILE A 157 -13.38 10.01 1.37
C ILE A 157 -14.81 9.96 1.93
N TRP A 158 -14.97 10.10 3.25
CA TRP A 158 -16.29 10.11 3.91
C TRP A 158 -17.14 11.36 3.65
N TYR A 159 -16.56 12.42 3.06
CA TYR A 159 -17.31 13.58 2.56
C TYR A 159 -17.71 13.44 1.09
N THR A 160 -17.22 12.40 0.40
CA THR A 160 -17.55 12.15 -1.01
C THR A 160 -18.76 11.23 -1.14
N LYS A 161 -19.51 11.37 -2.24
CA LYS A 161 -20.59 10.46 -2.62
C LYS A 161 -20.18 9.72 -3.89
N GLN A 162 -20.09 8.39 -3.80
CA GLN A 162 -19.85 7.55 -4.97
C GLN A 162 -21.12 7.46 -5.83
N THR A 163 -20.97 7.68 -7.14
CA THR A 163 -22.05 7.56 -8.11
C THR A 163 -21.55 6.70 -9.28
N PRO A 164 -22.19 5.56 -9.59
CA PRO A 164 -21.80 4.73 -10.73
C PRO A 164 -21.90 5.50 -12.05
N GLY A 165 -20.92 5.32 -12.93
CA GLY A 165 -20.84 6.01 -14.22
C GLY A 165 -19.95 5.27 -15.22
N ILE A 166 -19.81 5.84 -16.42
CA ILE A 166 -19.00 5.34 -17.55
C ILE A 166 -17.99 6.43 -17.91
N CYS A 167 -16.75 6.06 -18.26
CA CYS A 167 -15.72 7.05 -18.57
C CYS A 167 -15.87 7.54 -20.03
N PRO A 168 -16.09 8.84 -20.29
CA PRO A 168 -16.12 9.36 -21.66
C PRO A 168 -14.72 9.66 -22.23
N GLY A 169 -13.65 9.34 -21.50
CA GLY A 169 -12.28 9.75 -21.83
C GLY A 169 -11.68 9.02 -23.04
N CYS A 170 -12.18 7.83 -23.39
CA CYS A 170 -11.78 7.08 -24.58
C CYS A 170 -12.92 6.19 -25.08
N SER A 171 -12.70 5.51 -26.21
CA SER A 171 -13.69 4.61 -26.82
C SER A 171 -13.91 3.29 -26.06
N THR A 172 -13.20 3.06 -24.95
CA THR A 172 -13.37 1.86 -24.11
C THR A 172 -14.64 1.93 -23.25
N GLY A 173 -15.14 3.13 -22.95
CA GLY A 173 -16.18 3.37 -21.94
C GLY A 173 -15.63 3.40 -20.52
#